data_AF-A0A086LZU4-F1
#
_entry.id   AF-A0A086LZU4-F1
#
_cell.length_a   1.000
_cell.length_b   1.000
_cell.length_c   1.000
_cell.angle_alpha   90.00
_cell.angle_beta   90.00
_cell.angle_gamma   90.00
#
_symmetry.space_group_name_H-M   'P 1'
#
loop_
_entity.id
_entity.type
_entity.pdbx_description
1 polymer ?
#
loop_
_entity_poly.entity_id
_entity_poly.type
_entity_poly.pdbx_seq_one_letter_code
_entity_poly.pdbx_strand_id
1 'polypeptide(L)'
;FALCCLGQDIKHDRHEEEVVSRVTDKINHALFREANPPVEILPLPHMMVLRDLVPDMTNFYAQYRSVEPWLKRKTPKKDPNVENLQSIEDRRKLDGMYECILCACCSTSCPSYWWNPQAYLGPAVLMQAFRWIADSRDEFTEERLAAINDTMKLYRCHGIMNCTVSCPKGLNPAGAIQKMKDQVEARFSPAWKSLQAQQALEKSQKLAKDLGLAA
;
A
#
# COMPACT_ATOMS: atom_id res chain seq x y z
N PHE A 1 4.26 5.67 19.96
CA PHE A 1 3.84 4.48 20.72
C PHE A 1 4.97 3.45 20.72
N ALA A 2 5.86 3.53 21.73
CA ALA A 2 6.74 2.48 22.25
C ALA A 2 7.87 3.14 23.07
N LEU A 3 7.56 3.59 24.28
CA LEU A 3 8.53 3.79 25.35
C LEU A 3 7.76 3.79 26.66
N CYS A 4 7.53 2.58 27.18
CA CYS A 4 6.96 2.35 28.50
C CYS A 4 7.75 1.20 29.10
N CYS A 5 8.73 1.53 29.93
CA CYS A 5 9.28 0.71 31.02
C CYS A 5 10.36 1.53 31.71
N LEU A 6 10.10 1.86 32.98
CA LEU A 6 11.00 1.75 34.14
C LEU A 6 10.42 2.66 35.24
N GLY A 7 9.45 2.13 35.96
CA GLY A 7 9.02 2.67 37.24
C GLY A 7 9.84 2.01 38.34
N GLN A 8 10.57 2.81 39.12
CA GLN A 8 10.98 2.46 40.46
C GLN A 8 10.73 3.67 41.37
N ASP A 9 9.86 3.48 42.36
CA ASP A 9 9.56 4.42 43.42
C ASP A 9 10.79 4.62 44.31
N ILE A 10 11.29 5.86 44.39
CA ILE A 10 12.31 6.27 45.36
C ILE A 10 11.77 7.48 46.13
N LYS A 11 11.88 7.42 47.46
CA LYS A 11 11.29 8.38 48.41
C LYS A 11 11.82 9.79 48.19
N HIS A 12 10.87 10.72 48.08
CA HIS A 12 10.96 12.16 47.85
C HIS A 12 11.84 12.92 48.87
N ASP A 13 12.90 13.58 48.39
CA ASP A 13 13.53 14.73 49.06
C ASP A 13 13.59 15.92 48.07
N ARG A 14 12.80 16.97 48.37
CA ARG A 14 12.49 18.06 47.42
C ARG A 14 13.69 18.95 47.07
N HIS A 15 14.77 18.90 47.85
CA HIS A 15 15.94 19.75 47.62
C HIS A 15 16.97 19.11 46.67
N GLU A 16 17.02 17.77 46.61
CA GLU A 16 17.83 17.04 45.61
C GLU A 16 17.17 17.06 44.23
N GLU A 17 15.83 17.02 44.16
CA GLU A 17 15.09 17.09 42.88
C GLU A 17 15.38 18.39 42.10
N GLU A 18 15.52 19.54 42.75
CA GLU A 18 15.76 20.81 42.04
C GLU A 18 17.21 20.93 41.50
N VAL A 19 18.19 20.35 42.20
CA VAL A 19 19.59 20.32 41.75
C VAL A 19 19.77 19.24 40.69
N VAL A 20 19.16 18.07 40.89
CA VAL A 20 19.16 16.99 39.89
C VAL A 20 18.42 17.43 38.64
N SER A 21 17.28 18.13 38.71
CA SER A 21 16.57 18.64 37.52
C SER A 21 17.40 19.67 36.77
N ARG A 22 18.08 20.61 37.46
CA ARG A 22 18.91 21.62 36.80
C ARG A 22 20.18 21.03 36.16
N VAL A 23 20.74 19.98 36.77
CA VAL A 23 21.90 19.26 36.22
C VAL A 23 21.47 18.32 35.09
N THR A 24 20.37 17.58 35.24
CA THR A 24 19.82 16.74 34.15
C THR A 24 19.28 17.58 33.01
N ASP A 25 18.68 18.75 33.23
CA ASP A 25 18.24 19.64 32.15
C ASP A 25 19.43 20.24 31.40
N LYS A 26 20.52 20.61 32.08
CA LYS A 26 21.74 21.08 31.40
C LYS A 26 22.46 19.96 30.66
N ILE A 27 22.53 18.76 31.23
CA ILE A 27 23.06 17.56 30.58
C ILE A 27 22.18 17.16 29.40
N ASN A 28 20.85 17.23 29.53
CA ASN A 28 19.91 16.91 28.47
C ASN A 28 19.98 17.95 27.34
N HIS A 29 20.09 19.23 27.69
CA HIS A 29 20.20 20.31 26.72
C HIS A 29 21.56 20.35 26.01
N ALA A 30 22.65 19.94 26.67
CA ALA A 30 23.97 19.83 26.04
C ALA A 30 24.14 18.54 25.24
N LEU A 31 23.73 17.38 25.76
CA LEU A 31 23.94 16.08 25.11
C LEU A 31 22.84 15.71 24.10
N PHE A 32 21.57 16.07 24.32
CA PHE A 32 20.50 15.70 23.38
C PHE A 32 20.17 16.80 22.37
N ARG A 33 20.42 18.08 22.68
CA ARG A 33 20.10 19.19 21.76
C ARG A 33 21.24 19.51 20.78
N GLU A 34 22.50 19.27 21.14
CA GLU A 34 23.63 19.35 20.20
C GLU A 34 23.79 18.08 19.35
N ALA A 35 23.39 16.91 19.87
CA ALA A 35 23.47 15.64 19.14
C ALA A 35 22.29 15.36 18.21
N ASN A 36 21.13 16.00 18.42
CA ASN A 36 19.97 15.85 17.54
C ASN A 36 19.62 17.20 16.90
N PRO A 37 19.93 17.40 15.60
CA PRO A 37 19.48 18.59 14.88
C PRO A 37 17.94 18.67 14.90
N PRO A 38 17.37 19.89 14.79
CA PRO A 38 15.92 20.07 14.68
C PRO A 38 15.33 19.13 13.60
N VAL A 39 14.31 18.36 13.98
CA VAL A 39 13.64 17.44 13.06
C VAL A 39 12.53 18.17 12.33
N GLU A 40 12.66 18.27 11.01
CA GLU A 40 11.59 18.79 10.15
C GLU A 40 10.53 17.70 9.92
N ILE A 41 9.26 18.03 10.20
CA ILE A 41 8.13 17.12 10.00
C ILE A 41 7.26 17.69 8.89
N LEU A 42 7.15 16.92 7.80
CA LEU A 42 6.39 17.28 6.61
C LEU A 42 5.28 16.25 6.36
N PRO A 43 4.19 16.63 5.69
CA PRO A 43 3.17 15.69 5.22
C PRO A 43 3.76 14.73 4.17
N LEU A 44 2.97 13.73 3.77
CA LEU A 44 3.36 12.81 2.71
C LEU A 44 3.76 13.58 1.43
N PRO A 45 4.92 13.28 0.81
CA PRO A 45 5.41 14.04 -0.33
C PRO A 45 4.45 14.00 -1.52
N HIS A 46 4.39 15.12 -2.25
CA HIS A 46 3.65 15.25 -3.52
C HIS A 46 2.14 14.93 -3.41
N MET A 47 1.55 15.22 -2.24
CA MET A 47 0.11 15.12 -2.00
C MET A 47 -0.44 16.52 -1.75
N MET A 48 -1.71 16.75 -2.12
CA MET A 48 -2.40 17.98 -1.75
C MET A 48 -2.60 17.97 -0.23
N VAL A 49 -2.17 19.03 0.46
CA VAL A 49 -2.35 19.17 1.91
C VAL A 49 -3.70 19.83 2.16
N LEU A 50 -4.58 19.14 2.89
CA LEU A 50 -5.86 19.70 3.30
C LEU A 50 -5.66 20.68 4.46
N ARG A 51 -4.93 20.25 5.48
CA ARG A 51 -4.59 21.03 6.67
C ARG A 51 -3.42 20.39 7.43
N ASP A 52 -2.48 21.21 7.90
CA ASP A 52 -1.34 20.77 8.70
C ASP A 52 -0.57 19.59 8.06
N LEU A 53 -0.59 18.42 8.69
CA LEU A 53 0.05 17.18 8.20
C LEU A 53 -0.93 16.21 7.53
N VAL A 54 -2.14 16.65 7.19
CA VAL A 54 -3.22 15.82 6.64
C VAL A 54 -3.24 15.93 5.11
N PRO A 55 -2.78 14.91 4.37
CA PRO A 55 -2.88 14.88 2.91
C PRO A 55 -4.26 14.40 2.43
N ASP A 56 -4.65 14.81 1.22
CA ASP A 56 -5.80 14.25 0.52
C ASP A 56 -5.46 12.86 -0.06
N MET A 57 -6.12 11.83 0.48
CA MET A 57 -5.93 10.43 0.10
C MET A 57 -6.98 9.92 -0.90
N THR A 58 -7.86 10.79 -1.41
CA THR A 58 -8.99 10.39 -2.28
C THR A 58 -8.53 9.64 -3.52
N ASN A 59 -7.53 10.17 -4.23
CA ASN A 59 -6.98 9.51 -5.43
C ASN A 59 -6.37 8.13 -5.10
N PHE A 60 -5.62 8.02 -4.00
CA PHE A 60 -5.02 6.77 -3.57
C PHE A 60 -6.06 5.68 -3.32
N TYR A 61 -7.15 6.01 -2.61
CA TYR A 61 -8.23 5.06 -2.37
C TYR A 61 -9.06 4.74 -3.62
N ALA A 62 -9.26 5.71 -4.51
CA ALA A 62 -9.90 5.48 -5.80
C ALA A 62 -9.09 4.48 -6.65
N GLN A 63 -7.76 4.62 -6.69
CA GLN A 63 -6.87 3.67 -7.35
C GLN A 63 -6.92 2.29 -6.70
N TYR A 64 -6.92 2.21 -5.37
CA TYR A 64 -7.08 0.94 -4.66
C TYR A 64 -8.42 0.25 -4.99
N ARG A 65 -9.52 1.00 -5.06
CA ARG A 65 -10.83 0.46 -5.47
C ARG A 65 -10.82 -0.03 -6.92
N SER A 66 -10.06 0.62 -7.80
CA SER A 66 -10.02 0.30 -9.24
C SER A 66 -9.47 -1.09 -9.58
N VAL A 67 -8.65 -1.68 -8.68
CA VAL A 67 -8.07 -3.02 -8.83
C VAL A 67 -8.95 -4.13 -8.25
N GLU A 68 -10.14 -3.78 -7.75
CA GLU A 68 -11.14 -4.71 -7.21
C GLU A 68 -10.56 -5.67 -6.16
N PRO A 69 -10.08 -5.15 -5.00
CA PRO A 69 -9.30 -5.91 -4.03
C PRO A 69 -10.18 -6.80 -3.14
N TRP A 70 -10.99 -7.67 -3.74
CA TRP A 70 -11.82 -8.68 -3.09
C TRP A 70 -11.78 -9.98 -3.89
N LEU A 71 -12.17 -11.08 -3.25
CA LEU A 71 -12.19 -12.41 -3.87
C LEU A 71 -13.23 -12.48 -4.99
N LYS A 72 -12.83 -12.87 -6.20
CA LYS A 72 -13.73 -13.09 -7.33
C LYS A 72 -13.62 -14.53 -7.81
N ARG A 73 -14.77 -15.17 -8.02
CA ARG A 73 -14.88 -16.54 -8.53
C ARG A 73 -15.89 -16.61 -9.66
N LYS A 74 -15.57 -17.35 -10.71
CA LYS A 74 -16.49 -17.64 -11.83
C LYS A 74 -17.40 -18.80 -11.45
N THR A 75 -16.85 -19.75 -10.70
CA THR A 75 -17.53 -20.95 -10.27
C THR A 75 -18.27 -20.69 -8.95
N PRO A 76 -19.59 -20.89 -8.89
CA PRO A 76 -20.30 -20.81 -7.63
C PRO A 76 -19.79 -21.88 -6.67
N LYS A 77 -19.80 -21.54 -5.38
CA LYS A 77 -19.38 -22.47 -4.34
C LYS A 77 -20.38 -23.63 -4.25
N LYS A 78 -19.87 -24.87 -4.24
CA LYS A 78 -20.72 -26.07 -4.19
C LYS A 78 -21.59 -26.11 -2.93
N ASP A 79 -21.01 -25.72 -1.79
CA ASP A 79 -21.72 -25.53 -0.52
C ASP A 79 -21.36 -24.17 0.08
N PRO A 80 -22.33 -23.26 0.28
CA PRO A 80 -22.11 -21.99 0.96
C PRO A 80 -21.48 -22.13 2.36
N ASN A 81 -21.77 -23.22 3.09
CA ASN A 81 -21.40 -23.42 4.50
C ASN A 81 -19.99 -23.98 4.72
N VAL A 82 -19.32 -24.48 3.67
CA VAL A 82 -17.98 -25.08 3.78
C VAL A 82 -16.91 -24.06 3.43
N GLU A 83 -15.73 -24.03 4.03
CA GLU A 83 -14.68 -23.08 3.64
C GLU A 83 -14.10 -23.31 2.22
N ASN A 84 -13.47 -22.29 1.62
CA ASN A 84 -12.69 -22.49 0.40
C ASN A 84 -11.35 -23.12 0.79
N LEU A 85 -11.08 -24.33 0.32
CA LEU A 85 -9.85 -25.05 0.62
C LEU A 85 -8.64 -24.33 -0.01
N GLN A 86 -7.56 -24.21 0.76
CA GLN A 86 -6.28 -23.64 0.34
C GLN A 86 -5.15 -24.44 1.00
N SER A 87 -4.15 -24.84 0.21
CA SER A 87 -2.97 -25.53 0.73
C SER A 87 -2.08 -24.58 1.54
N ILE A 88 -1.26 -25.13 2.46
CA ILE A 88 -0.28 -24.34 3.23
C ILE A 88 0.71 -23.63 2.29
N GLU A 89 1.12 -24.31 1.22
CA GLU A 89 2.05 -23.76 0.23
C GLU A 89 1.45 -22.59 -0.55
N ASP A 90 0.18 -22.68 -0.96
CA ASP A 90 -0.51 -21.56 -1.59
C ASP A 90 -0.73 -20.39 -0.64
N ARG A 91 -1.07 -20.67 0.62
CA ARG A 91 -1.24 -19.64 1.64
C ARG A 91 0.07 -18.89 1.88
N ARG A 92 1.22 -19.59 1.91
CA ARG A 92 2.54 -18.99 2.11
C ARG A 92 2.91 -17.99 1.01
N LYS A 93 2.40 -18.16 -0.22
CA LYS A 93 2.60 -17.20 -1.32
C LYS A 93 2.07 -15.81 -1.00
N LEU A 94 1.12 -15.69 -0.07
CA LEU A 94 0.50 -14.41 0.30
C LEU A 94 1.32 -13.61 1.34
N ASP A 95 2.24 -14.27 2.04
CA ASP A 95 3.06 -13.65 3.08
C ASP A 95 3.93 -12.52 2.49
N GLY A 96 3.98 -11.39 3.20
CA GLY A 96 4.66 -10.18 2.73
C GLY A 96 3.83 -9.29 1.78
N MET A 97 2.54 -9.60 1.61
CA MET A 97 1.61 -8.77 0.83
C MET A 97 0.33 -8.39 1.58
N TYR A 98 -0.30 -9.33 2.29
CA TYR A 98 -1.57 -9.05 2.99
C TYR A 98 -1.40 -8.17 4.24
N GLU A 99 -0.19 -8.07 4.76
CA GLU A 99 0.19 -7.29 5.94
C GLU A 99 0.28 -5.78 5.67
N CYS A 100 0.02 -5.37 4.43
CA CYS A 100 0.00 -3.97 4.03
C CYS A 100 -1.12 -3.22 4.77
N ILE A 101 -0.74 -2.12 5.42
CA ILE A 101 -1.66 -1.28 6.20
C ILE A 101 -2.22 -0.08 5.40
N LEU A 102 -2.00 -0.04 4.08
CA LEU A 102 -2.45 1.05 3.19
C LEU A 102 -2.03 2.46 3.66
N CYS A 103 -0.86 2.62 4.28
CA CYS A 103 -0.35 3.91 4.76
C CYS A 103 0.17 4.86 3.68
N ALA A 104 0.22 4.41 2.42
CA ALA A 104 0.74 5.14 1.25
C ALA A 104 2.20 5.60 1.28
N CYS A 105 2.99 5.38 2.34
CA CYS A 105 4.41 5.76 2.41
C CYS A 105 5.22 5.26 1.20
N CYS A 106 4.97 4.02 0.77
CA CYS A 106 5.66 3.45 -0.38
C CYS A 106 5.30 4.18 -1.69
N SER A 107 4.03 4.56 -1.89
CA SER A 107 3.58 5.29 -3.07
C SER A 107 4.07 6.73 -3.08
N THR A 108 3.97 7.44 -1.96
CA THR A 108 4.41 8.84 -1.84
C THR A 108 5.92 9.00 -1.70
N SER A 109 6.68 7.90 -1.56
CA SER A 109 8.14 7.89 -1.71
C SER A 109 8.62 7.62 -3.14
N CYS A 110 7.72 7.25 -4.05
CA CYS A 110 8.06 6.81 -5.41
C CYS A 110 8.03 7.99 -6.40
N PRO A 111 9.16 8.36 -7.03
CA PRO A 111 9.19 9.45 -8.00
C PRO A 111 8.27 9.24 -9.20
N SER A 112 8.11 7.99 -9.68
CA SER A 112 7.17 7.68 -10.76
C SER A 112 5.72 8.04 -10.41
N TYR A 113 5.36 7.94 -9.13
CA TYR A 113 4.03 8.30 -8.63
C TYR A 113 3.86 9.81 -8.50
N TRP A 114 4.91 10.55 -8.15
CA TRP A 114 4.90 12.01 -8.15
C TRP A 114 4.60 12.56 -9.53
N TRP A 115 5.27 12.05 -10.55
CA TRP A 115 5.09 12.55 -11.91
C TRP A 115 3.78 12.12 -12.57
N ASN A 116 3.19 11.00 -12.14
CA ASN A 116 2.02 10.41 -12.80
C ASN A 116 0.95 9.93 -11.79
N PRO A 117 0.49 10.77 -10.84
CA PRO A 117 -0.35 10.32 -9.73
C PRO A 117 -1.73 9.85 -10.18
N GLN A 118 -2.21 10.33 -11.33
CA GLN A 118 -3.53 9.99 -11.88
C GLN A 118 -3.52 8.64 -12.61
N ALA A 119 -2.43 8.34 -13.32
CA ALA A 119 -2.36 7.20 -14.24
C ALA A 119 -1.57 6.02 -13.69
N TYR A 120 -0.47 6.26 -12.97
CA TYR A 120 0.29 5.21 -12.31
C TYR A 120 -0.38 4.82 -11.00
N LEU A 121 -0.70 3.53 -10.85
CA LEU A 121 -1.43 3.03 -9.67
C LEU A 121 -0.59 3.10 -8.38
N GLY A 122 0.74 3.07 -8.51
CA GLY A 122 1.65 3.12 -7.39
C GLY A 122 1.92 1.75 -6.74
N PRO A 123 3.01 1.64 -5.97
CA PRO A 123 3.48 0.39 -5.39
C PRO A 123 2.52 -0.27 -4.40
N ALA A 124 1.78 0.50 -3.60
CA ALA A 124 0.83 -0.06 -2.64
C ALA A 124 -0.31 -0.81 -3.37
N VAL A 125 -0.92 -0.15 -4.36
CA VAL A 125 -2.06 -0.67 -5.12
C VAL A 125 -1.62 -1.85 -5.99
N LEU A 126 -0.45 -1.74 -6.62
CA LEU A 126 0.11 -2.83 -7.44
C LEU A 126 0.45 -4.07 -6.61
N MET A 127 1.01 -3.90 -5.40
CA MET A 127 1.25 -5.03 -4.50
C MET A 127 -0.06 -5.69 -4.05
N GLN A 128 -1.10 -4.90 -3.79
CA GLN A 128 -2.43 -5.44 -3.47
C GLN A 128 -3.10 -6.13 -4.67
N ALA A 129 -2.94 -5.62 -5.88
CA ALA A 129 -3.39 -6.30 -7.08
C ALA A 129 -2.68 -7.67 -7.23
N PHE A 130 -1.36 -7.69 -7.01
CA PHE A 130 -0.57 -8.92 -7.06
C PHE A 130 -0.98 -9.92 -5.96
N ARG A 131 -1.34 -9.44 -4.76
CA ARG A 131 -1.89 -10.27 -3.68
C ARG A 131 -3.15 -11.04 -4.08
N TRP A 132 -3.99 -10.48 -4.95
CA TRP A 132 -5.17 -11.18 -5.46
C TRP A 132 -4.85 -12.08 -6.65
N ILE A 133 -3.95 -11.65 -7.53
CA ILE A 133 -3.42 -12.46 -8.64
C ILE A 133 -2.75 -13.76 -8.15
N ALA A 134 -2.06 -13.69 -7.00
CA ALA A 134 -1.36 -14.82 -6.39
C ALA A 134 -2.24 -15.71 -5.48
N ASP A 135 -3.49 -15.31 -5.19
CA ASP A 135 -4.38 -16.08 -4.32
C ASP A 135 -5.00 -17.25 -5.09
N SER A 136 -4.75 -18.49 -4.65
CA SER A 136 -5.26 -19.70 -5.31
C SER A 136 -6.79 -19.79 -5.35
N ARG A 137 -7.49 -18.99 -4.55
CA ARG A 137 -8.95 -18.97 -4.48
C ARG A 137 -9.60 -18.03 -5.49
N ASP A 138 -8.84 -17.08 -6.06
CA ASP A 138 -9.34 -16.10 -7.04
C ASP A 138 -9.27 -16.70 -8.45
N GLU A 139 -10.37 -16.62 -9.20
CA GLU A 139 -10.50 -17.21 -10.54
C GLU A 139 -10.45 -16.15 -11.66
N PHE A 140 -10.03 -14.91 -11.34
CA PHE A 140 -9.97 -13.76 -12.24
C PHE A 140 -8.52 -13.30 -12.52
N THR A 141 -7.55 -14.21 -12.42
CA THR A 141 -6.13 -13.88 -12.59
C THR A 141 -5.82 -13.23 -13.93
N GLU A 142 -6.33 -13.77 -15.04
CA GLU A 142 -6.09 -13.22 -16.38
C GLU A 142 -6.74 -11.86 -16.56
N GLU A 143 -7.98 -11.70 -16.09
CA GLU A 143 -8.71 -10.43 -16.12
C GLU A 143 -7.98 -9.34 -15.34
N ARG A 144 -7.42 -9.67 -14.19
CA ARG A 144 -6.65 -8.74 -13.35
C ARG A 144 -5.34 -8.34 -14.02
N LEU A 145 -4.58 -9.32 -14.56
CA LEU A 145 -3.33 -9.08 -15.28
C LEU A 145 -3.58 -8.22 -16.53
N ALA A 146 -4.63 -8.52 -17.29
CA ALA A 146 -5.02 -7.71 -18.44
C ALA A 146 -5.40 -6.28 -18.02
N ALA A 147 -6.18 -6.09 -16.95
CA ALA A 147 -6.62 -4.75 -16.53
C ALA A 147 -5.47 -3.80 -16.11
N ILE A 148 -4.37 -4.36 -15.58
CA ILE A 148 -3.18 -3.62 -15.14
C ILE A 148 -2.10 -3.51 -16.23
N ASN A 149 -2.15 -4.35 -17.27
CA ASN A 149 -1.19 -4.37 -18.38
C ASN A 149 -1.38 -3.13 -19.27
N ASP A 150 -0.87 -2.00 -18.78
CA ASP A 150 -0.93 -0.69 -19.41
C ASP A 150 0.36 0.10 -19.16
N THR A 151 0.75 0.90 -20.14
CA THR A 151 2.00 1.66 -20.15
C THR A 151 2.11 2.63 -18.98
N MET A 152 0.99 3.18 -18.52
CA MET A 152 0.91 4.13 -17.43
C MET A 152 0.61 3.46 -16.09
N LYS A 153 -0.27 2.46 -16.06
CA LYS A 153 -0.67 1.81 -14.79
C LYS A 153 0.45 0.98 -14.14
N LEU A 154 1.13 0.14 -14.91
CA LEU A 154 2.13 -0.81 -14.40
C LEU A 154 3.55 -0.42 -14.80
N TYR A 155 3.76 -0.03 -16.06
CA TYR A 155 5.10 0.12 -16.64
C TYR A 155 5.79 1.46 -16.34
N ARG A 156 5.18 2.35 -15.54
CA ARG A 156 5.91 3.50 -14.95
C ARG A 156 6.84 3.11 -13.80
N CYS A 157 6.77 1.86 -13.33
CA CYS A 157 7.73 1.35 -12.36
C CYS A 157 9.07 1.03 -13.06
N HIS A 158 10.11 1.79 -12.72
CA HIS A 158 11.48 1.64 -13.26
C HIS A 158 12.47 1.02 -12.24
N GLY A 159 11.98 0.39 -11.17
CA GLY A 159 12.86 -0.28 -10.20
C GLY A 159 13.67 0.69 -9.32
N ILE A 160 13.10 1.84 -8.94
CA ILE A 160 13.76 2.85 -8.08
C ILE A 160 13.96 2.36 -6.63
N MET A 161 13.17 1.37 -6.19
CA MET A 161 13.26 0.71 -4.87
C MET A 161 12.94 1.56 -3.62
N ASN A 162 12.72 2.87 -3.73
CA ASN A 162 12.29 3.72 -2.58
C ASN A 162 11.11 3.13 -1.81
N CYS A 163 10.17 2.52 -2.52
CA CYS A 163 8.96 1.93 -1.95
C CYS A 163 9.21 0.76 -0.99
N THR A 164 10.28 -0.01 -1.21
CA THR A 164 10.69 -1.11 -0.31
C THR A 164 11.44 -0.56 0.90
N VAL A 165 12.29 0.46 0.71
CA VAL A 165 13.05 1.09 1.79
C VAL A 165 12.14 1.86 2.75
N SER A 166 11.13 2.56 2.23
CA SER A 166 10.22 3.39 3.03
C SER A 166 9.08 2.61 3.70
N CYS A 167 8.98 1.29 3.48
CA CYS A 167 7.87 0.52 4.03
C CYS A 167 8.02 0.32 5.54
N PRO A 168 7.13 0.86 6.39
CA PRO A 168 7.25 0.71 7.85
C PRO A 168 6.98 -0.73 8.33
N LYS A 169 6.41 -1.57 7.46
CA LYS A 169 6.16 -2.99 7.71
C LYS A 169 7.25 -3.91 7.14
N GLY A 170 8.29 -3.36 6.50
CA GLY A 170 9.37 -4.14 5.89
C GLY A 170 8.90 -5.00 4.69
N LEU A 171 7.82 -4.60 4.01
CA LEU A 171 7.30 -5.31 2.83
C LEU A 171 8.11 -4.95 1.58
N ASN A 172 8.03 -5.81 0.57
CA ASN A 172 8.74 -5.62 -0.70
C ASN A 172 7.79 -5.38 -1.89
N PRO A 173 7.16 -4.20 -2.00
CA PRO A 173 6.28 -3.88 -3.11
C PRO A 173 7.00 -3.87 -4.45
N ALA A 174 8.28 -3.47 -4.50
CA ALA A 174 9.05 -3.52 -5.75
C ALA A 174 9.20 -4.95 -6.29
N GLY A 175 9.49 -5.91 -5.41
CA GLY A 175 9.55 -7.33 -5.75
C GLY A 175 8.21 -7.88 -6.22
N ALA A 176 7.10 -7.46 -5.61
CA ALA A 176 5.75 -7.84 -6.07
C ALA A 176 5.45 -7.29 -7.48
N ILE A 177 5.82 -6.04 -7.77
CA ILE A 177 5.65 -5.45 -9.10
C ILE A 177 6.47 -6.19 -10.14
N GLN A 178 7.71 -6.58 -9.82
CA GLN A 178 8.55 -7.33 -10.75
C GLN A 178 7.93 -8.70 -11.07
N LYS A 179 7.56 -9.49 -10.05
CA LYS A 179 6.88 -10.77 -10.24
C LYS A 179 5.58 -10.63 -11.06
N MET A 180 4.87 -9.54 -10.86
CA MET A 180 3.66 -9.24 -11.62
C MET A 180 3.95 -8.96 -13.10
N LYS A 181 5.03 -8.22 -13.41
CA LYS A 181 5.49 -8.01 -14.80
C LYS A 181 5.90 -9.34 -15.44
N ASP A 182 6.62 -10.19 -14.73
CA ASP A 182 7.01 -11.51 -15.22
C ASP A 182 5.76 -12.36 -15.52
N GLN A 183 4.72 -12.29 -14.69
CA GLN A 183 3.44 -12.95 -14.93
C GLN A 183 2.65 -12.37 -16.11
N VAL A 184 2.73 -11.06 -16.35
CA VAL A 184 2.15 -10.43 -17.54
C VAL A 184 2.86 -10.94 -18.79
N GLU A 185 4.19 -10.95 -18.80
CA GLU A 185 4.99 -11.43 -19.93
C GLU A 185 4.73 -12.90 -20.23
N ALA A 186 4.69 -13.76 -19.20
CA ALA A 186 4.46 -15.20 -19.35
C ALA A 186 3.06 -15.56 -19.87
N ARG A 187 2.05 -14.71 -19.65
CA ARG A 187 0.65 -14.99 -19.99
C ARG A 187 0.08 -14.10 -21.09
N PHE A 188 0.89 -13.19 -21.62
CA PHE A 188 0.44 -12.23 -22.61
C PHE A 188 -0.15 -12.94 -23.84
N SER A 189 -1.39 -12.57 -24.19
CA SER A 189 -2.08 -13.07 -25.37
C SER A 189 -2.73 -11.90 -26.13
N PRO A 190 -2.76 -11.93 -27.47
CA PRO A 190 -3.47 -10.92 -28.27
C PRO A 190 -4.94 -10.75 -27.88
N ALA A 191 -5.57 -11.79 -27.33
CA ALA A 191 -6.96 -11.78 -26.85
C ALA A 191 -7.20 -10.83 -25.66
N TRP A 192 -6.13 -10.37 -24.97
CA TRP A 192 -6.28 -9.42 -23.87
C TRP A 192 -6.79 -8.06 -24.32
N LYS A 193 -6.54 -7.66 -25.57
CA LYS A 193 -7.11 -6.40 -26.11
C LYS A 193 -8.63 -6.43 -26.10
N SER A 194 -9.22 -7.55 -26.55
CA SER A 194 -10.68 -7.75 -26.50
C SER A 194 -11.19 -7.85 -25.07
N LEU A 195 -10.45 -8.50 -24.17
CA LEU A 195 -10.82 -8.61 -22.76
C LEU A 195 -10.83 -7.24 -22.06
N GLN A 196 -9.80 -6.42 -22.27
CA GLN A 196 -9.73 -5.05 -21.76
C GLN A 196 -10.87 -4.19 -22.30
N ALA A 197 -11.20 -4.31 -23.59
CA ALA A 197 -12.30 -3.58 -24.20
C ALA A 197 -13.66 -3.99 -23.59
N GLN A 198 -13.90 -5.29 -23.39
CA GLN A 198 -15.09 -5.81 -22.72
C GLN A 198 -15.20 -5.30 -21.28
N GLN A 199 -14.11 -5.37 -20.50
CA GLN A 199 -14.08 -4.86 -19.13
C GLN A 199 -14.37 -3.36 -19.06
N ALA A 200 -13.85 -2.57 -20.00
CA ALA A 200 -14.12 -1.13 -20.07
C ALA A 200 -15.60 -0.85 -20.37
N LEU A 201 -16.20 -1.63 -21.28
CA LEU A 201 -17.63 -1.54 -21.58
C LEU A 201 -18.49 -1.91 -20.38
N GLU A 202 -18.22 -3.05 -19.73
CA GLU A 202 -18.95 -3.51 -18.54
C GLU A 202 -18.87 -2.49 -17.40
N LYS A 203 -17.68 -1.93 -17.15
CA LYS A 203 -17.50 -0.87 -16.13
C LYS A 203 -18.29 0.39 -16.49
N SER A 204 -18.32 0.78 -17.76
CA SER A 204 -19.07 1.94 -18.24
C SER A 204 -20.58 1.73 -18.10
N GLN A 205 -21.08 0.55 -18.45
CA GLN A 205 -22.48 0.17 -18.30
C GLN A 205 -22.89 0.13 -16.82
N LYS A 206 -22.05 -0.47 -15.97
CA LYS A 206 -22.27 -0.48 -14.52
C LYS A 206 -22.32 0.93 -13.94
N LEU A 207 -21.38 1.79 -14.33
CA LEU A 207 -21.36 3.19 -13.91
C LEU A 207 -22.62 3.94 -14.39
N ALA A 208 -23.05 3.75 -15.64
CA ALA A 208 -24.27 4.34 -16.16
C ALA A 208 -25.51 3.90 -15.37
N LYS A 209 -25.57 2.62 -14.98
CA LYS A 209 -26.64 2.09 -14.11
C LYS A 209 -26.59 2.69 -12.71
N ASP A 210 -25.41 2.76 -12.10
CA ASP A 210 -25.22 3.32 -10.76
C ASP A 210 -25.57 4.82 -10.71
N LEU A 211 -25.39 5.55 -11.82
CA LEU A 211 -25.74 6.96 -11.97
C LEU A 211 -27.21 7.19 -12.42
N GLY A 212 -27.99 6.13 -12.65
CA GLY A 212 -29.37 6.25 -13.13
C GLY A 212 -29.50 6.81 -14.55
N LEU A 213 -28.43 6.74 -15.35
CA LEU A 213 -28.37 7.19 -16.75
C LEU A 213 -28.69 6.08 -17.75
N ALA A 214 -28.77 4.83 -17.28
CA ALA A 214 -29.21 3.70 -18.07
C ALA A 214 -30.74 3.66 -18.11
N ALA A 215 -31.31 3.69 -19.32
CA ALA A 215 -32.74 3.46 -19.57
C ALA A 215 -33.18 2.04 -19.20
#